data_AF-A0A1Y4BGK2-F1
#
_entry.id   AF-A0A1Y4BGK2-F1
#
_cell.length_a   1.000
_cell.length_b   1.000
_cell.length_c   1.000
_cell.angle_alpha   90.00
_cell.angle_beta   90.00
_cell.angle_gamma   90.00
#
_symmetry.space_group_name_H-M   'P 1'
#
loop_
_entity.id
_entity.type
_entity.pdbx_description
1 polymer ?
#
loop_
_entity_poly.entity_id
_entity_poly.type
_entity_poly.pdbx_seq_one_letter_code
_entity_poly.pdbx_strand_id
1 'polypeptide(L)'
;MRIAIAQMGTRAGEFAATAARMVELSERAAGQGADLLVFPAPALCGVAPVSYADREGFLLDLAECLLGLVDELACPCLVPVLADIDGAPLPEAMLIADGGIVPVRLAAYLQSVAASQGSGAPEARPLPELEFAGARLGVAFDYDDLDEYDEFEYDVDVIVYLSGYGFALDDASSALGSSLTEGRFLADAEATGAWIVGVGAVGSYDSQVFCGSSFVLAPWGELAAQAPSLEEALLVCDVDPSAEGPLAAPLTPEVYDGTLMAWGALSRGVSDACARLGAQGVCALLDGSLGSLVTCALATDALGPTRVRALVLATGDAAADDASERLVSALRLPAENVSRLDLSGERDRALAADLAQARLAELARRTGCVALGSADKTGRALGDGAGLSAAALSPLADVYRSEVVALAHLRNTISPAIPAGAFRRLGVPEVPGLEALASDEVRLEFVDLVLSSYVEWEQPLSDIVADHGRPEAAAAIVELMRAAQERQGMAARSVALTSKTLSEARGPIGLAWSDRVRADDERIRVEEAVEALAQTGALAPGRPDIPAVSERDREREVHDLLGYLRDFSQGGAFSGPAHGAPSEGHGRHPGQGEGPRPLWEGPFSEN
;
A
#
# COMPACT_ATOMS: atom_id res chain seq x y z
N MET A 1 3.87 -31.63 -6.93
CA MET A 1 2.62 -31.19 -6.28
C MET A 1 1.80 -30.35 -7.25
N ARG A 2 0.47 -30.32 -7.12
CA ARG A 2 -0.40 -29.43 -7.90
C ARG A 2 -1.00 -28.37 -7.00
N ILE A 3 -0.69 -27.10 -7.26
CA ILE A 3 -1.15 -25.96 -6.47
C ILE A 3 -2.25 -25.24 -7.23
N ALA A 4 -3.31 -24.89 -6.50
CA ALA A 4 -4.37 -24.00 -6.96
C ALA A 4 -4.32 -22.66 -6.21
N ILE A 5 -4.64 -21.56 -6.91
CA ILE A 5 -4.74 -20.21 -6.34
C ILE A 5 -6.15 -19.68 -6.61
N ALA A 6 -6.88 -19.37 -5.54
CA ALA A 6 -8.21 -18.77 -5.57
C ALA A 6 -8.12 -17.24 -5.62
N GLN A 7 -7.75 -16.69 -6.77
CA GLN A 7 -7.73 -15.23 -6.97
C GLN A 7 -9.16 -14.68 -6.92
N MET A 8 -9.52 -14.05 -5.81
CA MET A 8 -10.89 -13.60 -5.55
C MET A 8 -10.95 -12.23 -4.88
N GLY A 9 -12.05 -11.52 -5.09
CA GLY A 9 -12.40 -10.33 -4.34
C GLY A 9 -13.51 -10.59 -3.34
N THR A 10 -13.35 -10.10 -2.12
CA THR A 10 -14.33 -10.29 -1.05
C THR A 10 -14.61 -8.96 -0.36
N ARG A 11 -15.46 -9.05 0.67
CA ARG A 11 -15.64 -7.97 1.63
C ARG A 11 -15.22 -8.50 3.00
N ALA A 12 -14.23 -7.83 3.59
CA ALA A 12 -13.73 -8.17 4.92
C ALA A 12 -14.88 -8.31 5.93
N GLY A 13 -14.87 -9.39 6.70
CA GLY A 13 -15.89 -9.71 7.70
C GLY A 13 -17.21 -10.29 7.17
N GLU A 14 -17.43 -10.42 5.86
CA GLU A 14 -18.59 -11.14 5.31
C GLU A 14 -18.40 -12.67 5.36
N PHE A 15 -18.08 -13.21 6.55
CA PHE A 15 -17.62 -14.58 6.77
C PHE A 15 -18.48 -15.64 6.08
N ALA A 16 -19.80 -15.62 6.26
CA ALA A 16 -20.68 -16.62 5.68
C ALA A 16 -20.67 -16.64 4.14
N ALA A 17 -20.68 -15.46 3.52
CA ALA A 17 -20.67 -15.34 2.05
C ALA A 17 -19.29 -15.71 1.47
N THR A 18 -18.22 -15.30 2.15
CA THR A 18 -16.85 -15.65 1.76
C THR A 18 -16.61 -17.15 1.92
N ALA A 19 -16.98 -17.76 3.04
CA ALA A 19 -16.81 -19.19 3.31
C ALA A 19 -17.52 -20.06 2.26
N ALA A 20 -18.77 -19.71 1.91
CA ALA A 20 -19.50 -20.43 0.86
C ALA A 20 -18.76 -20.41 -0.50
N ARG A 21 -18.12 -19.29 -0.85
CA ARG A 21 -17.29 -19.18 -2.07
C ARG A 21 -15.98 -19.96 -1.94
N MET A 22 -15.37 -19.97 -0.76
CA MET A 22 -14.17 -20.77 -0.49
C MET A 22 -14.45 -22.26 -0.67
N VAL A 23 -15.60 -22.75 -0.17
CA VAL A 23 -16.06 -24.12 -0.38
C VAL A 23 -16.24 -24.42 -1.87
N GLU A 24 -16.97 -23.59 -2.61
CA GLU A 24 -17.16 -23.78 -4.07
C GLU A 24 -15.82 -23.84 -4.83
N LEU A 25 -14.88 -22.95 -4.49
CA LEU A 25 -13.55 -22.94 -5.11
C LEU A 25 -12.72 -24.16 -4.73
N SER A 26 -12.84 -24.66 -3.49
CA SER A 26 -12.20 -25.90 -3.06
C SER A 26 -12.72 -27.11 -3.82
N GLU A 27 -14.02 -27.21 -4.09
CA GLU A 27 -14.61 -28.29 -4.90
C GLU A 27 -14.06 -28.26 -6.33
N ARG A 28 -13.95 -27.06 -6.91
CA ARG A 28 -13.40 -26.88 -8.26
C ARG A 28 -11.90 -27.16 -8.34
N ALA A 29 -11.14 -26.82 -7.31
CA ALA A 29 -9.71 -27.12 -7.21
C ALA A 29 -9.48 -28.62 -7.04
N ALA A 30 -10.22 -29.26 -6.14
CA ALA A 30 -10.22 -30.71 -5.94
C ALA A 30 -10.59 -31.46 -7.23
N GLY A 31 -11.59 -30.99 -7.97
CA GLY A 31 -11.98 -31.54 -9.27
C GLY A 31 -10.90 -31.43 -10.36
N GLN A 32 -9.94 -30.51 -10.20
CA GLN A 32 -8.76 -30.37 -11.07
C GLN A 32 -7.53 -31.11 -10.51
N GLY A 33 -7.68 -31.81 -9.39
CA GLY A 33 -6.62 -32.59 -8.74
C GLY A 33 -5.61 -31.75 -7.97
N ALA A 34 -6.00 -30.58 -7.46
CA ALA A 34 -5.12 -29.77 -6.62
C ALA A 34 -4.81 -30.49 -5.30
N ASP A 35 -3.53 -30.52 -4.94
CA ASP A 35 -3.05 -31.02 -3.65
C ASP A 35 -3.22 -29.94 -2.56
N LEU A 36 -3.07 -28.66 -2.94
CA LEU A 36 -3.22 -27.49 -2.08
C LEU A 36 -3.95 -26.37 -2.82
N LEU A 37 -4.96 -25.78 -2.18
CA LEU A 37 -5.60 -24.53 -2.61
C LEU A 37 -5.17 -23.37 -1.70
N VAL A 38 -4.66 -22.29 -2.27
CA VAL A 38 -4.27 -21.09 -1.52
C VAL A 38 -5.27 -19.96 -1.76
N PHE A 39 -5.75 -19.35 -0.68
CA PHE A 39 -6.60 -18.16 -0.71
C PHE A 39 -5.78 -16.89 -0.46
N PRO A 40 -6.23 -15.72 -0.94
CA PRO A 40 -5.47 -14.49 -0.82
C PRO A 40 -5.58 -13.87 0.58
N ALA A 41 -4.53 -13.14 0.98
CA ALA A 41 -4.38 -12.53 2.32
C ALA A 41 -5.65 -11.82 2.84
N PRO A 42 -6.31 -10.96 2.04
CA PRO A 42 -7.45 -10.17 2.49
C PRO A 42 -8.79 -10.92 2.54
N ALA A 43 -8.87 -12.20 2.13
CA ALA A 43 -10.13 -12.86 1.80
C ALA A 43 -11.16 -12.88 2.93
N LEU A 44 -10.76 -13.22 4.16
CA LEU A 44 -11.67 -13.23 5.32
C LEU A 44 -11.61 -11.91 6.09
N CYS A 45 -10.40 -11.44 6.37
CA CYS A 45 -10.16 -10.38 7.36
C CYS A 45 -9.90 -9.00 6.77
N GLY A 46 -9.67 -8.89 5.47
CA GLY A 46 -9.00 -7.72 4.90
C GLY A 46 -7.55 -7.62 5.37
N VAL A 47 -6.95 -6.44 5.18
CA VAL A 47 -5.52 -6.18 5.47
C VAL A 47 -5.30 -5.26 6.67
N ALA A 48 -6.38 -4.73 7.23
CA ALA A 48 -6.34 -3.84 8.39
C ALA A 48 -7.10 -4.48 9.56
N PRO A 49 -6.62 -4.31 10.80
CA PRO A 49 -7.34 -4.76 11.98
C PRO A 49 -8.67 -4.00 12.14
N VAL A 50 -9.65 -4.66 12.74
CA VAL A 50 -10.86 -3.98 13.23
C VAL A 50 -10.53 -3.08 14.42
N SER A 51 -11.48 -2.22 14.80
CA SER A 51 -11.33 -1.37 15.99
C SER A 51 -11.04 -2.22 17.23
N TYR A 52 -10.26 -1.68 18.17
CA TYR A 52 -9.92 -2.41 19.41
C TYR A 52 -11.17 -2.88 20.17
N ALA A 53 -12.25 -2.10 20.12
CA ALA A 53 -13.52 -2.44 20.76
C ALA A 53 -14.25 -3.63 20.11
N ASP A 54 -14.07 -3.84 18.81
CA ASP A 54 -14.73 -4.90 18.04
C ASP A 54 -13.88 -6.17 17.91
N ARG A 55 -12.61 -6.10 18.32
CA ARG A 55 -11.60 -7.14 18.07
C ARG A 55 -11.96 -8.51 18.63
N GLU A 56 -12.40 -8.57 19.88
CA GLU A 56 -12.75 -9.85 20.53
C GLU A 56 -13.89 -10.55 19.78
N GLY A 57 -14.96 -9.81 19.48
CA GLY A 57 -16.11 -10.35 18.73
C GLY A 57 -15.71 -10.80 17.33
N PHE A 58 -14.91 -10.00 16.64
CA PHE A 58 -14.42 -10.34 15.30
C PHE A 58 -13.58 -11.62 15.28
N LEU A 59 -12.68 -11.80 16.25
CA LEU A 59 -11.86 -13.01 16.35
C LEU A 59 -12.68 -14.26 16.69
N LEU A 60 -13.74 -14.12 17.49
CA LEU A 60 -14.68 -15.21 17.76
C LEU A 60 -15.43 -15.63 16.49
N ASP A 61 -15.99 -14.66 15.76
CA ASP A 61 -16.69 -14.93 14.50
C ASP A 61 -15.76 -15.55 13.44
N LEU A 62 -14.51 -15.08 13.38
CA LEU A 62 -13.47 -15.67 12.51
C LEU A 62 -13.16 -17.12 12.91
N ALA A 63 -13.00 -17.40 14.20
CA ALA A 63 -12.74 -18.75 14.68
C ALA A 63 -13.91 -19.70 14.38
N GLU A 64 -15.15 -19.26 14.56
CA GLU A 64 -16.34 -20.02 14.16
C GLU A 64 -16.37 -20.30 12.66
N CYS A 65 -16.05 -19.29 11.83
CA CYS A 65 -15.95 -19.43 10.38
C CYS A 65 -14.88 -20.46 9.97
N LEU A 66 -13.69 -20.38 10.56
CA LEU A 66 -12.58 -21.31 10.28
C LEU A 66 -12.94 -22.75 10.68
N LEU A 67 -13.59 -22.94 11.83
CA LEU A 67 -14.06 -24.26 12.26
C LEU A 67 -15.10 -24.84 11.30
N GLY A 68 -16.01 -24.02 10.75
CA GLY A 68 -16.95 -24.46 9.73
C GLY A 68 -16.26 -24.90 8.44
N LEU A 69 -15.21 -24.19 8.02
CA LEU A 69 -14.44 -24.53 6.82
C LEU A 69 -13.72 -25.89 6.93
N VAL A 70 -13.30 -26.31 8.12
CA VAL A 70 -12.65 -27.62 8.34
C VAL A 70 -13.49 -28.78 7.83
N ASP A 71 -14.81 -28.71 8.02
CA ASP A 71 -15.73 -29.79 7.67
C ASP A 71 -16.22 -29.73 6.21
N GLU A 72 -16.14 -28.55 5.57
CA GLU A 72 -16.76 -28.31 4.27
C GLU A 72 -15.77 -28.22 3.09
N LEU A 73 -14.48 -27.94 3.32
CA LEU A 73 -13.50 -27.82 2.25
C LEU A 73 -13.19 -29.18 1.59
N ALA A 74 -13.19 -29.19 0.25
CA ALA A 74 -13.06 -30.42 -0.55
C ALA A 74 -11.60 -30.87 -0.81
N CYS A 75 -10.62 -30.02 -0.49
CA CYS A 75 -9.19 -30.30 -0.55
C CYS A 75 -8.45 -29.50 0.53
N PRO A 76 -7.19 -29.85 0.85
CA PRO A 76 -6.37 -29.03 1.74
C PRO A 76 -6.26 -27.59 1.27
N CYS A 77 -6.37 -26.65 2.20
CA CYS A 77 -6.36 -25.23 1.91
C CYS A 77 -5.42 -24.45 2.83
N LEU A 78 -4.73 -23.45 2.29
CA LEU A 78 -4.02 -22.43 3.06
C LEU A 78 -4.88 -21.14 3.07
N VAL A 79 -5.34 -20.76 4.26
CA VAL A 79 -6.29 -19.65 4.46
C VAL A 79 -5.62 -18.55 5.30
N PRO A 80 -5.20 -17.44 4.68
CA PRO A 80 -4.62 -16.32 5.41
C PRO A 80 -5.65 -15.59 6.29
N VAL A 81 -5.18 -15.11 7.44
CA VAL A 81 -5.96 -14.33 8.42
C VAL A 81 -5.07 -13.30 9.11
N LEU A 82 -5.68 -12.42 9.89
CA LEU A 82 -4.97 -11.57 10.85
C LEU A 82 -5.11 -12.17 12.25
N ALA A 83 -3.99 -12.53 12.85
CA ALA A 83 -3.90 -12.99 14.24
C ALA A 83 -3.68 -11.80 15.19
N ASP A 84 -3.91 -12.03 16.49
CA ASP A 84 -3.57 -11.10 17.57
C ASP A 84 -2.48 -11.72 18.45
N ILE A 85 -1.33 -11.06 18.54
CA ILE A 85 -0.27 -11.42 19.47
C ILE A 85 0.00 -10.19 20.35
N ASP A 86 -0.34 -10.28 21.64
CA ASP A 86 -0.16 -9.22 22.64
C ASP A 86 -0.74 -7.84 22.24
N GLY A 87 -1.88 -7.84 21.56
CA GLY A 87 -2.54 -6.62 21.13
C GLY A 87 -2.03 -6.09 19.79
N ALA A 88 -1.07 -6.77 19.16
CA ALA A 88 -0.61 -6.46 17.81
C ALA A 88 -1.27 -7.37 16.76
N PRO A 89 -1.87 -6.81 15.70
CA PRO A 89 -2.31 -7.60 14.57
C PRO A 89 -1.10 -8.07 13.77
N LEU A 90 -1.07 -9.34 13.39
CA LEU A 90 -0.04 -9.88 12.51
C LEU A 90 -0.65 -10.83 11.48
N PRO A 91 -0.12 -10.85 10.24
CA PRO A 91 -0.48 -11.86 9.26
C PRO A 91 -0.29 -13.28 9.81
N GLU A 92 -1.15 -14.21 9.46
CA GLU A 92 -1.05 -15.62 9.79
C GLU A 92 -1.71 -16.42 8.66
N ALA A 93 -1.33 -17.68 8.49
CA ALA A 93 -1.98 -18.58 7.56
C ALA A 93 -2.44 -19.85 8.27
N MET A 94 -3.71 -20.20 8.08
CA MET A 94 -4.33 -21.41 8.61
C MET A 94 -4.26 -22.49 7.55
N LEU A 95 -3.42 -23.51 7.76
CA LEU A 95 -3.48 -24.73 6.97
C LEU A 95 -4.66 -25.56 7.47
N ILE A 96 -5.67 -25.72 6.64
CA ILE A 96 -6.83 -26.58 6.88
C ILE A 96 -6.64 -27.86 6.06
N ALA A 97 -6.35 -28.97 6.74
CA ALA A 97 -6.10 -30.27 6.13
C ALA A 97 -6.47 -31.39 7.10
N ASP A 98 -6.85 -32.56 6.57
CA ASP A 98 -7.14 -33.79 7.35
C ASP A 98 -8.11 -33.60 8.53
N GLY A 99 -9.09 -32.70 8.38
CA GLY A 99 -10.07 -32.39 9.43
C GLY A 99 -9.51 -31.59 10.61
N GLY A 100 -8.38 -30.90 10.43
CA GLY A 100 -7.75 -30.04 11.43
C GLY A 100 -7.30 -28.69 10.87
N ILE A 101 -6.87 -27.82 11.78
CA ILE A 101 -6.29 -26.50 11.48
C ILE A 101 -4.92 -26.40 12.13
N VAL A 102 -3.93 -25.93 11.36
CA VAL A 102 -2.59 -25.59 11.85
C VAL A 102 -2.28 -24.13 11.51
N PRO A 103 -2.08 -23.26 12.51
CA PRO A 103 -1.57 -21.91 12.27
C PRO A 103 -0.08 -21.99 11.95
N VAL A 104 0.29 -21.70 10.70
CA VAL A 104 1.59 -22.02 10.12
C VAL A 104 2.72 -21.19 10.73
N ARG A 105 2.54 -19.87 10.90
CA ARG A 105 3.56 -18.99 11.48
C ARG A 105 3.70 -19.21 12.98
N LEU A 106 2.60 -19.34 13.71
CA LEU A 106 2.64 -19.68 15.14
C LEU A 106 3.29 -21.05 15.38
N ALA A 107 3.02 -22.05 14.54
CA ALA A 107 3.65 -23.36 14.66
C ALA A 107 5.17 -23.27 14.49
N ALA A 108 5.67 -22.54 13.49
CA ALA A 108 7.10 -22.31 13.28
C ALA A 108 7.75 -21.60 14.48
N TYR A 109 7.09 -20.56 15.00
CA TYR A 109 7.54 -19.87 16.21
C TYR A 109 7.65 -20.82 17.42
N LEU A 110 6.63 -21.64 17.68
CA LEU A 110 6.66 -22.59 18.80
C LEU A 110 7.74 -23.66 18.63
N GLN A 111 8.02 -24.09 17.39
CA GLN A 111 9.09 -25.04 17.09
C GLN A 111 10.48 -24.43 17.37
N SER A 112 10.72 -23.17 16.99
CA SER A 112 12.01 -22.50 17.27
C SER A 112 12.22 -22.30 18.78
N VAL A 113 11.16 -21.94 19.52
CA VAL A 113 11.21 -21.82 20.98
C VAL A 113 11.52 -23.18 21.62
N ALA A 114 10.94 -24.28 21.12
CA ALA A 114 11.24 -25.61 21.60
C ALA A 114 12.69 -26.03 21.29
N ALA A 115 13.21 -25.68 20.12
CA ALA A 115 14.58 -26.00 19.70
C ALA A 115 15.66 -25.21 20.47
N SER A 116 15.35 -23.97 20.85
CA SER A 116 16.26 -23.07 21.61
C SER A 116 16.32 -23.35 23.11
N GLN A 117 15.45 -24.23 23.66
CA GLN A 117 15.50 -24.71 25.05
C GLN A 117 16.77 -25.57 25.27
N GLY A 118 17.93 -24.92 25.36
CA GLY A 118 19.25 -25.53 25.51
C GLY A 118 20.41 -24.60 25.15
N SER A 119 20.20 -23.58 24.31
CA SER A 119 21.23 -22.67 23.82
C SER A 119 20.67 -21.28 23.53
N GLY A 120 20.65 -20.39 24.53
CA GLY A 120 20.39 -18.96 24.32
C GLY A 120 18.96 -18.61 23.86
N ALA A 121 18.72 -17.31 23.68
CA ALA A 121 17.47 -16.81 23.09
C ALA A 121 17.32 -17.35 21.66
N PRO A 122 16.09 -17.59 21.17
CA PRO A 122 15.87 -17.92 19.77
C PRO A 122 16.53 -16.86 18.87
N GLU A 123 17.10 -17.29 17.74
CA GLU A 123 17.52 -16.41 16.65
C GLU A 123 16.31 -15.67 16.06
N ALA A 124 16.58 -14.77 15.11
CA ALA A 124 15.60 -13.96 14.38
C ALA A 124 14.29 -14.72 14.07
N ARG A 125 13.19 -13.97 13.99
CA ARG A 125 11.82 -14.46 13.90
C ARG A 125 11.75 -15.64 12.90
N PRO A 126 11.52 -16.89 13.34
CA PRO A 126 11.65 -18.04 12.45
C PRO A 126 10.60 -17.96 11.35
N LEU A 127 11.05 -18.10 10.10
CA LEU A 127 10.15 -18.15 8.96
C LEU A 127 9.33 -19.45 8.97
N PRO A 128 8.10 -19.45 8.44
CA PRO A 128 7.28 -20.64 8.45
C PRO A 128 7.75 -21.69 7.43
N GLU A 129 8.01 -22.91 7.91
CA GLU A 129 8.29 -24.08 7.06
C GLU A 129 7.33 -25.24 7.37
N LEU A 130 6.87 -25.94 6.34
CA LEU A 130 6.11 -27.18 6.50
C LEU A 130 6.32 -28.18 5.37
N GLU A 131 6.30 -29.46 5.71
CA GLU A 131 6.24 -30.57 4.75
C GLU A 131 4.80 -30.76 4.26
N PHE A 132 4.59 -30.64 2.95
CA PHE A 132 3.26 -30.80 2.36
C PHE A 132 3.33 -31.43 0.96
N ALA A 133 2.55 -32.48 0.72
CA ALA A 133 2.49 -33.19 -0.56
C ALA A 133 3.87 -33.61 -1.13
N GLY A 134 4.84 -33.89 -0.25
CA GLY A 134 6.21 -34.29 -0.63
C GLY A 134 7.13 -33.14 -1.04
N ALA A 135 6.77 -31.90 -0.67
CA ALA A 135 7.58 -30.70 -0.85
C ALA A 135 7.74 -29.97 0.49
N ARG A 136 8.88 -29.29 0.67
CA ARG A 136 9.10 -28.32 1.76
C ARG A 136 8.58 -26.96 1.33
N LEU A 137 7.52 -26.49 1.99
CA LEU A 137 6.88 -25.20 1.71
C LEU A 137 7.37 -24.13 2.68
N GLY A 138 7.81 -23.00 2.14
CA GLY A 138 7.91 -21.72 2.84
C GLY A 138 6.64 -20.89 2.65
N VAL A 139 6.31 -20.03 3.61
CA VAL A 139 5.21 -19.06 3.52
C VAL A 139 5.73 -17.67 3.88
N ALA A 140 5.81 -16.80 2.87
CA ALA A 140 6.20 -15.40 3.02
C ALA A 140 4.95 -14.50 3.03
N PHE A 141 4.89 -13.56 3.97
CA PHE A 141 3.79 -12.59 4.11
C PHE A 141 4.15 -11.20 3.59
N ASP A 142 5.43 -10.89 3.51
CA ASP A 142 5.98 -9.63 3.01
C ASP A 142 7.31 -9.87 2.26
N TYR A 143 7.93 -8.77 1.82
CA TYR A 143 9.19 -8.80 1.08
C TYR A 143 10.37 -9.17 1.97
N ASP A 144 10.35 -8.77 3.24
CA ASP A 144 11.42 -9.09 4.18
C ASP A 144 11.47 -10.59 4.43
N ASP A 145 10.31 -11.26 4.55
CA ASP A 145 10.25 -12.72 4.63
C ASP A 145 10.93 -13.39 3.40
N LEU A 146 10.74 -12.84 2.18
CA LEU A 146 11.40 -13.35 0.96
C LEU A 146 12.92 -13.14 0.99
N ASP A 147 13.35 -11.96 1.41
CA ASP A 147 14.77 -11.63 1.57
C ASP A 147 15.43 -12.55 2.62
N GLU A 148 14.75 -12.82 3.73
CA GLU A 148 15.22 -13.73 4.78
C GLU A 148 15.30 -15.20 4.30
N TYR A 149 14.39 -15.67 3.43
CA TYR A 149 14.49 -17.01 2.84
C TYR A 149 15.79 -17.18 2.03
N ASP A 150 16.24 -16.14 1.33
CA ASP A 150 17.51 -16.13 0.57
C ASP A 150 18.71 -15.92 1.49
N GLU A 151 18.71 -14.85 2.31
CA GLU A 151 19.85 -14.46 3.16
C GLU A 151 20.29 -15.57 4.11
N PHE A 152 19.31 -16.31 4.66
CA PHE A 152 19.57 -17.40 5.59
C PHE A 152 19.60 -18.79 4.93
N GLU A 153 19.57 -18.86 3.59
CA GLU A 153 19.68 -20.09 2.79
C GLU A 153 18.71 -21.20 3.25
N TYR A 154 17.43 -20.84 3.44
CA TYR A 154 16.40 -21.79 3.84
C TYR A 154 16.21 -22.88 2.77
N ASP A 155 16.23 -24.15 3.19
CA ASP A 155 16.08 -25.31 2.30
C ASP A 155 14.60 -25.61 2.04
N VAL A 156 13.98 -24.78 1.19
CA VAL A 156 12.56 -24.88 0.78
C VAL A 156 12.44 -25.12 -0.73
N ASP A 157 11.50 -25.99 -1.11
CA ASP A 157 11.24 -26.31 -2.52
C ASP A 157 10.31 -25.27 -3.18
N VAL A 158 9.38 -24.72 -2.39
CA VAL A 158 8.35 -23.80 -2.86
C VAL A 158 8.09 -22.74 -1.80
N ILE A 159 8.09 -21.47 -2.18
CA ILE A 159 7.69 -20.35 -1.34
C ILE A 159 6.33 -19.84 -1.81
N VAL A 160 5.34 -19.85 -0.92
CA VAL A 160 4.03 -19.24 -1.13
C VAL A 160 4.07 -17.81 -0.60
N TYR A 161 4.07 -16.84 -1.52
CA TYR A 161 4.04 -15.42 -1.19
C TYR A 161 2.59 -14.92 -1.11
N LEU A 162 2.15 -14.56 0.10
CA LEU A 162 0.81 -14.10 0.41
C LEU A 162 0.75 -12.58 0.42
N SER A 163 0.50 -11.98 -0.75
CA SER A 163 0.46 -10.52 -0.88
C SER A 163 -0.63 -9.89 0.00
N GLY A 164 -0.19 -9.23 1.07
CA GLY A 164 -1.01 -8.43 1.99
C GLY A 164 -1.06 -6.94 1.62
N TYR A 165 -0.32 -6.53 0.61
CA TYR A 165 -0.14 -5.14 0.21
C TYR A 165 -0.78 -4.86 -1.16
N GLY A 166 -1.56 -3.79 -1.25
CA GLY A 166 -2.24 -3.38 -2.47
C GLY A 166 -1.28 -2.79 -3.51
N PHE A 167 -1.81 -2.59 -4.71
CA PHE A 167 -1.09 -1.99 -5.82
C PHE A 167 -0.65 -0.55 -5.51
N ALA A 168 0.62 -0.28 -5.78
CA ALA A 168 1.26 1.01 -5.71
C ALA A 168 2.08 1.28 -6.98
N LEU A 169 1.97 2.48 -7.51
CA LEU A 169 2.60 2.86 -8.78
C LEU A 169 4.13 2.99 -8.65
N ASP A 170 4.61 3.35 -7.47
CA ASP A 170 6.02 3.47 -7.10
C ASP A 170 6.66 2.14 -6.68
N ASP A 171 5.89 1.05 -6.62
CA ASP A 171 6.39 -0.32 -6.45
C ASP A 171 5.78 -1.23 -7.53
N ALA A 172 6.53 -1.46 -8.61
CA ALA A 172 6.08 -2.35 -9.67
C ALA A 172 5.74 -3.75 -9.15
N SER A 173 6.45 -4.27 -8.15
CA SER A 173 6.24 -5.62 -7.60
C SER A 173 4.87 -5.80 -6.97
N SER A 174 4.25 -4.72 -6.49
CA SER A 174 2.87 -4.73 -5.98
C SER A 174 1.81 -5.14 -7.02
N ALA A 175 2.13 -5.10 -8.32
CA ALA A 175 1.28 -5.58 -9.42
C ALA A 175 1.45 -7.09 -9.72
N LEU A 176 2.25 -7.80 -8.92
CA LEU A 176 2.49 -9.24 -8.98
C LEU A 176 2.86 -9.71 -10.39
N GLY A 177 2.15 -10.71 -10.94
CA GLY A 177 2.51 -11.36 -12.20
C GLY A 177 2.53 -10.42 -13.41
N SER A 178 1.82 -9.29 -13.34
CA SER A 178 1.69 -8.36 -14.46
C SER A 178 2.92 -7.49 -14.67
N SER A 179 3.80 -7.43 -13.67
CA SER A 179 5.01 -6.60 -13.65
C SER A 179 6.28 -7.40 -13.46
N LEU A 180 6.28 -8.72 -13.70
CA LEU A 180 7.42 -9.60 -13.43
C LEU A 180 8.75 -9.12 -14.02
N THR A 181 8.72 -8.45 -15.18
CA THR A 181 9.94 -7.94 -15.84
C THR A 181 10.51 -6.67 -15.21
N GLU A 182 9.72 -5.96 -14.41
CA GLU A 182 10.10 -4.72 -13.71
C GLU A 182 10.11 -4.87 -12.19
N GLY A 183 9.51 -5.94 -11.66
CA GLY A 183 9.47 -6.26 -10.23
C GLY A 183 10.58 -7.22 -9.79
N ARG A 184 10.52 -7.63 -8.52
CA ARG A 184 11.57 -8.43 -7.86
C ARG A 184 11.47 -9.96 -8.05
N PHE A 185 10.27 -10.49 -8.27
CA PHE A 185 10.01 -11.92 -8.10
C PHE A 185 10.81 -12.86 -9.02
N LEU A 186 11.23 -12.42 -10.21
CA LEU A 186 12.10 -13.23 -11.05
C LEU A 186 13.47 -13.44 -10.40
N ALA A 187 14.04 -12.38 -9.83
CA ALA A 187 15.30 -12.43 -9.11
C ALA A 187 15.17 -13.22 -7.80
N ASP A 188 14.05 -13.03 -7.06
CA ASP A 188 13.80 -13.79 -5.83
C ASP A 188 13.74 -15.31 -6.10
N ALA A 189 13.12 -15.73 -7.22
CA ALA A 189 13.05 -17.14 -7.59
C ALA A 189 14.42 -17.72 -7.92
N GLU A 190 15.26 -16.95 -8.64
CA GLU A 190 16.63 -17.34 -8.97
C GLU A 190 17.55 -17.38 -7.74
N ALA A 191 17.39 -16.43 -6.81
CA ALA A 191 18.21 -16.30 -5.60
C ALA A 191 17.94 -17.45 -4.62
N THR A 192 16.66 -17.67 -4.30
CA THR A 192 16.23 -18.75 -3.39
C THR A 192 16.37 -20.14 -4.00
N GLY A 193 16.38 -20.26 -5.33
CA GLY A 193 16.33 -21.55 -6.02
C GLY A 193 15.03 -22.33 -5.77
N ALA A 194 13.99 -21.66 -5.27
CA ALA A 194 12.70 -22.23 -4.96
C ALA A 194 11.64 -21.80 -5.99
N TRP A 195 10.57 -22.58 -6.10
CA TRP A 195 9.39 -22.12 -6.84
C TRP A 195 8.72 -20.99 -6.08
N ILE A 196 8.37 -19.88 -6.74
CA ILE A 196 7.60 -18.80 -6.12
C ILE A 196 6.15 -18.85 -6.58
N VAL A 197 5.23 -18.98 -5.63
CA VAL A 197 3.79 -18.93 -5.86
C VAL A 197 3.25 -17.62 -5.30
N GLY A 198 3.08 -16.62 -6.17
CA GLY A 198 2.54 -15.32 -5.80
C GLY A 198 1.02 -15.31 -5.78
N VAL A 199 0.42 -15.03 -4.62
CA VAL A 199 -1.03 -15.07 -4.41
C VAL A 199 -1.59 -13.67 -4.22
N GLY A 200 -2.38 -13.20 -5.20
CA GLY A 200 -2.99 -11.87 -5.20
C GLY A 200 -4.50 -11.89 -4.99
N ALA A 201 -5.00 -10.95 -4.19
CA ALA A 201 -6.43 -10.65 -4.13
C ALA A 201 -6.89 -9.81 -5.33
N VAL A 202 -8.20 -9.68 -5.54
CA VAL A 202 -8.78 -8.73 -6.51
C VAL A 202 -9.78 -7.81 -5.83
N GLY A 203 -9.86 -6.57 -6.27
CA GLY A 203 -10.81 -5.60 -5.74
C GLY A 203 -10.14 -4.66 -4.75
N SER A 204 -10.79 -4.32 -3.65
CA SER A 204 -10.25 -3.29 -2.75
C SER A 204 -10.58 -3.55 -1.29
N TYR A 205 -9.70 -3.11 -0.39
CA TYR A 205 -9.91 -3.18 1.04
C TYR A 205 -9.51 -1.84 1.62
N ASP A 206 -10.47 -1.20 2.30
CA ASP A 206 -10.38 0.20 2.69
C ASP A 206 -9.96 1.11 1.51
N SER A 207 -8.79 1.74 1.56
CA SER A 207 -8.23 2.57 0.49
C SER A 207 -7.42 1.78 -0.55
N GLN A 208 -6.93 0.59 -0.21
CA GLN A 208 -6.03 -0.20 -1.06
C GLN A 208 -6.80 -0.94 -2.16
N VAL A 209 -6.17 -1.10 -3.32
CA VAL A 209 -6.70 -1.86 -4.45
C VAL A 209 -5.74 -3.00 -4.76
N PHE A 210 -6.28 -4.20 -4.98
CA PHE A 210 -5.53 -5.39 -5.32
C PHE A 210 -5.82 -5.76 -6.76
N CYS A 211 -4.74 -5.94 -7.53
CA CYS A 211 -4.80 -6.16 -8.97
C CYS A 211 -4.87 -7.64 -9.37
N GLY A 212 -4.80 -8.58 -8.43
CA GLY A 212 -4.74 -10.00 -8.74
C GLY A 212 -3.43 -10.33 -9.43
N SER A 213 -3.50 -10.88 -10.65
CA SER A 213 -2.33 -11.34 -11.38
C SER A 213 -1.45 -12.33 -10.60
N SER A 214 -2.09 -13.24 -9.86
CA SER A 214 -1.40 -14.35 -9.17
C SER A 214 -0.56 -15.15 -10.18
N PHE A 215 0.57 -15.68 -9.75
CA PHE A 215 1.54 -16.31 -10.66
C PHE A 215 2.29 -17.48 -10.02
N VAL A 216 2.96 -18.26 -10.86
CA VAL A 216 3.87 -19.33 -10.45
C VAL A 216 5.16 -19.21 -11.24
N LEU A 217 6.30 -19.01 -10.57
CA LEU A 217 7.64 -19.01 -11.13
C LEU A 217 8.38 -20.29 -10.76
N ALA A 218 9.11 -20.84 -11.73
CA ALA A 218 10.09 -21.88 -11.48
C ALA A 218 11.38 -21.29 -10.89
N PRO A 219 12.23 -22.11 -10.23
CA PRO A 219 13.52 -21.70 -9.64
C PRO A 219 14.50 -20.97 -10.56
N TRP A 220 14.27 -20.99 -11.87
CA TRP A 220 15.13 -20.39 -12.88
C TRP A 220 14.62 -19.02 -13.37
N GLY A 221 13.71 -18.39 -12.61
CA GLY A 221 13.10 -17.11 -13.00
C GLY A 221 12.10 -17.24 -14.17
N GLU A 222 11.59 -18.44 -14.43
CA GLU A 222 10.73 -18.72 -15.59
C GLU A 222 9.25 -18.79 -15.18
N LEU A 223 8.39 -18.10 -15.92
CA LEU A 223 6.95 -18.07 -15.66
C LEU A 223 6.28 -19.38 -16.08
N ALA A 224 5.74 -20.12 -15.12
CA ALA A 224 4.99 -21.35 -15.35
C ALA A 224 3.49 -21.08 -15.59
N ALA A 225 2.90 -20.16 -14.81
CA ALA A 225 1.47 -19.86 -14.88
C ALA A 225 1.17 -18.45 -14.36
N GLN A 226 0.11 -17.82 -14.89
CA GLN A 226 -0.34 -16.49 -14.48
C GLN A 226 -1.86 -16.38 -14.59
N ALA A 227 -2.49 -15.73 -13.61
CA ALA A 227 -3.90 -15.35 -13.60
C ALA A 227 -4.09 -13.95 -14.23
N PRO A 228 -5.27 -13.62 -14.79
CA PRO A 228 -5.53 -12.30 -15.34
C PRO A 228 -5.45 -11.19 -14.28
N SER A 229 -5.06 -9.98 -14.67
CA SER A 229 -5.15 -8.80 -13.80
C SER A 229 -6.60 -8.32 -13.67
N LEU A 230 -6.95 -7.79 -12.49
CA LEU A 230 -8.23 -7.13 -12.16
C LEU A 230 -9.48 -8.01 -12.30
N GLU A 231 -9.30 -9.32 -12.47
CA GLU A 231 -10.36 -10.31 -12.67
C GLU A 231 -10.23 -11.48 -11.71
N GLU A 232 -11.36 -12.04 -11.25
CA GLU A 232 -11.32 -13.25 -10.43
C GLU A 232 -10.97 -14.48 -11.26
N ALA A 233 -10.16 -15.38 -10.70
CA ALA A 233 -9.71 -16.59 -11.39
C ALA A 233 -9.40 -17.73 -10.40
N LEU A 234 -9.46 -18.96 -10.90
CA LEU A 234 -8.89 -20.13 -10.22
C LEU A 234 -7.74 -20.63 -11.08
N LEU A 235 -6.51 -20.29 -10.68
CA LEU A 235 -5.29 -20.75 -11.34
C LEU A 235 -4.92 -22.12 -10.80
N VAL A 236 -4.57 -23.08 -11.65
CA VAL A 236 -4.07 -24.40 -11.22
C VAL A 236 -2.81 -24.72 -12.00
N CYS A 237 -1.71 -25.00 -11.29
CA CYS A 237 -0.40 -25.27 -11.87
C CYS A 237 0.24 -26.49 -11.23
N ASP A 238 0.94 -27.28 -12.04
CA ASP A 238 1.85 -28.30 -11.54
C ASP A 238 3.16 -27.63 -11.13
N VAL A 239 3.63 -27.95 -9.93
CA VAL A 239 4.92 -27.54 -9.36
C VAL A 239 5.70 -28.83 -9.09
N ASP A 240 6.88 -28.94 -9.67
CA ASP A 240 7.76 -30.10 -9.48
C ASP A 240 8.97 -29.70 -8.64
N PRO A 241 8.95 -29.97 -7.32
CA PRO A 241 10.08 -29.76 -6.41
C PRO A 241 11.37 -30.45 -6.89
N SER A 242 11.25 -31.54 -7.65
CA SER A 242 12.38 -32.33 -8.13
C SER A 242 12.88 -31.92 -9.51
N ALA A 243 12.33 -30.85 -10.09
CA ALA A 243 12.68 -30.43 -11.44
C ALA A 243 14.17 -30.04 -11.53
N GLU A 244 14.92 -30.81 -12.32
CA GLU A 244 16.30 -30.48 -12.68
C GLU A 244 16.34 -29.72 -14.01
N GLY A 245 16.47 -28.40 -13.93
CA GLY A 245 16.63 -27.52 -15.09
C GLY A 245 15.40 -26.68 -15.43
N PRO A 246 15.51 -25.85 -16.49
CA PRO A 246 14.48 -24.90 -16.88
C PRO A 246 13.19 -25.59 -17.38
N LEU A 247 12.10 -24.84 -17.35
CA LEU A 247 10.80 -25.26 -17.87
C LEU A 247 10.90 -25.63 -19.35
N ALA A 248 10.25 -26.72 -19.73
CA ALA A 248 10.20 -27.15 -21.12
C ALA A 248 9.45 -26.16 -22.03
N ALA A 249 8.50 -25.41 -21.47
CA ALA A 249 7.67 -24.44 -22.18
C ALA A 249 7.24 -23.29 -21.25
N PRO A 250 8.12 -22.34 -20.95
CA PRO A 250 7.77 -21.19 -20.11
C PRO A 250 6.81 -20.25 -20.85
N LEU A 251 5.93 -19.61 -20.08
CA LEU A 251 5.12 -18.48 -20.56
C LEU A 251 6.02 -17.24 -20.70
N THR A 252 5.68 -16.39 -21.65
CA THR A 252 6.32 -15.07 -21.77
C THR A 252 5.56 -14.10 -20.87
N PRO A 253 6.23 -13.44 -19.91
CA PRO A 253 5.60 -12.38 -19.12
C PRO A 253 5.01 -11.29 -20.02
N GLU A 254 3.90 -10.71 -19.58
CA GLU A 254 3.27 -9.60 -20.28
C GLU A 254 4.15 -8.34 -20.21
N VAL A 255 4.01 -7.44 -21.19
CA VAL A 255 4.67 -6.13 -21.13
C VAL A 255 3.90 -5.27 -20.15
N TYR A 256 4.58 -4.86 -19.08
CA TYR A 256 3.98 -4.03 -18.05
C TYR A 256 3.76 -2.59 -18.54
N ASP A 257 2.57 -2.05 -18.28
CA ASP A 257 2.23 -0.65 -18.47
C ASP A 257 1.60 -0.15 -17.16
N GLY A 258 2.43 0.49 -16.33
CA GLY A 258 2.05 0.96 -15.00
C GLY A 258 0.89 1.96 -15.03
N THR A 259 0.85 2.86 -16.03
CA THR A 259 -0.25 3.83 -16.17
C THR A 259 -1.56 3.13 -16.55
N LEU A 260 -1.52 2.08 -17.37
CA LEU A 260 -2.71 1.27 -17.68
C LEU A 260 -3.19 0.47 -16.47
N MET A 261 -2.26 -0.13 -15.72
CA MET A 261 -2.57 -0.80 -14.45
C MET A 261 -3.21 0.18 -13.45
N ALA A 262 -2.65 1.38 -13.30
CA ALA A 262 -3.17 2.43 -12.45
C ALA A 262 -4.59 2.87 -12.84
N TRP A 263 -4.88 3.05 -14.13
CA TRP A 263 -6.24 3.34 -14.59
C TRP A 263 -7.22 2.22 -14.21
N GLY A 264 -6.81 0.96 -14.40
CA GLY A 264 -7.59 -0.21 -14.03
C GLY A 264 -7.84 -0.31 -12.52
N ALA A 265 -6.81 -0.10 -11.70
CA ALA A 265 -6.88 -0.09 -10.25
C ALA A 265 -7.80 1.03 -9.74
N LEU A 266 -7.63 2.26 -10.23
CA LEU A 266 -8.50 3.40 -9.91
C LEU A 266 -9.96 3.14 -10.29
N SER A 267 -10.19 2.57 -11.47
CA SER A 267 -11.53 2.21 -11.95
C SER A 267 -12.18 1.18 -11.04
N ARG A 268 -11.43 0.14 -10.65
CA ARG A 268 -11.89 -0.87 -9.70
C ARG A 268 -12.18 -0.26 -8.33
N GLY A 269 -11.29 0.58 -7.80
CA GLY A 269 -11.46 1.27 -6.53
C GLY A 269 -12.73 2.14 -6.50
N VAL A 270 -13.02 2.88 -7.58
CA VAL A 270 -14.26 3.67 -7.70
C VAL A 270 -15.50 2.77 -7.74
N SER A 271 -15.47 1.70 -8.53
CA SER A 271 -16.58 0.76 -8.64
C SER A 271 -16.91 0.11 -7.30
N ASP A 272 -15.90 -0.43 -6.64
CA ASP A 272 -16.02 -1.13 -5.36
C ASP A 272 -16.45 -0.19 -4.24
N ALA A 273 -15.87 1.01 -4.15
CA ALA A 273 -16.28 2.01 -3.16
C ALA A 273 -17.75 2.42 -3.35
N CYS A 274 -18.20 2.60 -4.59
CA CYS A 274 -19.60 2.88 -4.90
C CYS A 274 -20.53 1.74 -4.44
N ALA A 275 -20.15 0.49 -4.69
CA ALA A 275 -20.90 -0.69 -4.27
C ALA A 275 -20.97 -0.83 -2.74
N ARG A 276 -19.84 -0.67 -2.03
CA ARG A 276 -19.76 -0.79 -0.57
C ARG A 276 -20.51 0.32 0.16
N LEU A 277 -20.59 1.51 -0.43
CA LEU A 277 -21.41 2.61 0.08
C LEU A 277 -22.90 2.45 -0.25
N GLY A 278 -23.28 1.42 -1.02
CA GLY A 278 -24.67 1.21 -1.46
C GLY A 278 -25.19 2.31 -2.39
N ALA A 279 -24.29 3.02 -3.07
CA ALA A 279 -24.63 4.20 -3.85
C ALA A 279 -25.20 3.85 -5.23
N GLN A 280 -26.19 4.62 -5.68
CA GLN A 280 -26.80 4.43 -6.99
C GLN A 280 -25.87 4.84 -8.15
N GLY A 281 -24.86 5.65 -7.84
CA GLY A 281 -23.86 6.16 -8.76
C GLY A 281 -23.01 7.24 -8.10
N VAL A 282 -22.40 8.10 -8.90
CA VAL A 282 -21.51 9.17 -8.46
C VAL A 282 -21.87 10.51 -9.09
N CYS A 283 -21.54 11.59 -8.39
CA CYS A 283 -21.63 12.96 -8.89
C CYS A 283 -20.24 13.59 -8.91
N ALA A 284 -19.86 14.22 -10.00
CA ALA A 284 -18.59 14.94 -10.15
C ALA A 284 -18.83 16.41 -10.49
N LEU A 285 -18.10 17.32 -9.85
CA LEU A 285 -18.06 18.73 -10.24
C LEU A 285 -17.06 18.91 -11.38
N LEU A 286 -17.50 19.49 -12.50
CA LEU A 286 -16.67 19.85 -13.64
C LEU A 286 -16.44 21.35 -13.67
N ASP A 287 -15.18 21.75 -13.49
CA ASP A 287 -14.70 23.14 -13.50
C ASP A 287 -13.69 23.41 -14.64
N GLY A 288 -13.51 22.43 -15.54
CA GLY A 288 -12.58 22.50 -16.66
C GLY A 288 -11.11 22.25 -16.32
N SER A 289 -10.78 21.95 -15.06
CA SER A 289 -9.46 21.45 -14.66
C SER A 289 -9.22 20.03 -15.17
N LEU A 290 -7.95 19.66 -15.37
CA LEU A 290 -7.63 18.30 -15.83
C LEU A 290 -8.10 17.24 -14.83
N GLY A 291 -7.87 17.46 -13.54
CA GLY A 291 -8.31 16.54 -12.48
C GLY A 291 -9.81 16.28 -12.47
N SER A 292 -10.65 17.31 -12.69
CA SER A 292 -12.11 17.12 -12.73
C SER A 292 -12.55 16.33 -13.97
N LEU A 293 -11.93 16.60 -15.12
CA LEU A 293 -12.20 15.89 -16.37
C LEU A 293 -11.77 14.41 -16.28
N VAL A 294 -10.57 14.13 -15.75
CA VAL A 294 -10.04 12.78 -15.56
C VAL A 294 -10.89 12.01 -14.56
N THR A 295 -11.24 12.61 -13.42
CA THR A 295 -12.11 11.98 -12.41
C THR A 295 -13.45 11.54 -13.00
N CYS A 296 -14.03 12.38 -13.86
CA CYS A 296 -15.32 12.09 -14.49
C CYS A 296 -15.22 11.02 -15.59
N ALA A 297 -14.14 11.02 -16.38
CA ALA A 297 -13.84 9.97 -17.35
C ALA A 297 -13.60 8.61 -16.66
N LEU A 298 -12.79 8.60 -15.60
CA LEU A 298 -12.51 7.43 -14.76
C LEU A 298 -13.80 6.84 -14.17
N ALA A 299 -14.64 7.69 -13.57
CA ALA A 299 -15.93 7.27 -13.04
C ALA A 299 -16.85 6.67 -14.11
N THR A 300 -16.77 7.18 -15.34
CA THR A 300 -17.57 6.69 -16.47
C THR A 300 -17.13 5.30 -16.91
N ASP A 301 -15.83 5.05 -16.94
CA ASP A 301 -15.29 3.72 -17.24
C ASP A 301 -15.59 2.72 -16.11
N ALA A 302 -15.54 3.16 -14.85
CA ALA A 302 -15.80 2.32 -13.68
C ALA A 302 -17.27 1.90 -13.53
N LEU A 303 -18.22 2.81 -13.79
CA LEU A 303 -19.63 2.63 -13.44
C LEU A 303 -20.59 2.65 -14.63
N GLY A 304 -20.10 3.07 -15.80
CA GLY A 304 -20.91 3.40 -16.96
C GLY A 304 -21.54 4.81 -16.89
N PRO A 305 -21.79 5.45 -18.04
CA PRO A 305 -22.21 6.86 -18.11
C PRO A 305 -23.57 7.14 -17.46
N THR A 306 -24.45 6.14 -17.36
CA THR A 306 -25.78 6.30 -16.73
C THR A 306 -25.72 6.44 -15.20
N ARG A 307 -24.59 6.04 -14.59
CA ARG A 307 -24.35 6.11 -13.13
C ARG A 307 -23.42 7.26 -12.75
N VAL A 308 -23.03 8.10 -13.70
CA VAL A 308 -22.19 9.29 -13.46
C VAL A 308 -23.02 10.54 -13.78
N ARG A 309 -23.09 11.48 -12.83
CA ARG A 309 -23.78 12.76 -13.02
C ARG A 309 -22.77 13.90 -12.93
N ALA A 310 -22.77 14.80 -13.90
CA ALA A 310 -21.91 15.98 -13.90
C ALA A 310 -22.66 17.18 -13.33
N LEU A 311 -22.03 17.90 -12.41
CA LEU A 311 -22.38 19.28 -12.08
C LEU A 311 -21.38 20.19 -12.78
N VAL A 312 -21.81 20.89 -13.82
CA VAL A 312 -20.91 21.74 -14.63
C VAL A 312 -20.94 23.16 -14.06
N LEU A 313 -19.78 23.64 -13.63
CA LEU A 313 -19.59 25.01 -13.14
C LEU A 313 -19.14 25.90 -14.31
N ALA A 314 -19.99 26.86 -14.70
CA ALA A 314 -19.58 27.91 -15.62
C ALA A 314 -18.67 28.90 -14.88
N THR A 315 -17.37 28.77 -15.11
CA THR A 315 -16.30 29.52 -14.44
C THR A 315 -16.18 30.96 -14.96
N GLY A 316 -16.59 31.18 -16.22
CA GLY A 316 -16.33 32.41 -16.97
C GLY A 316 -15.00 32.41 -17.72
N ASP A 317 -14.23 31.32 -17.65
CA ASP A 317 -13.13 31.03 -18.57
C ASP A 317 -13.68 30.19 -19.73
N ALA A 318 -13.71 30.78 -20.92
CA ALA A 318 -14.27 30.15 -22.12
C ALA A 318 -13.61 28.81 -22.46
N ALA A 319 -12.33 28.61 -22.15
CA ALA A 319 -11.64 27.35 -22.40
C ALA A 319 -11.95 26.29 -21.31
N ALA A 320 -12.26 26.69 -20.08
CA ALA A 320 -12.67 25.77 -19.02
C ALA A 320 -14.10 25.28 -19.24
N ASP A 321 -14.96 26.22 -19.60
CA ASP A 321 -16.36 25.97 -19.87
C ASP A 321 -16.50 25.07 -21.13
N ASP A 322 -15.78 25.36 -22.23
CA ASP A 322 -15.75 24.52 -23.44
C ASP A 322 -15.21 23.11 -23.17
N ALA A 323 -14.18 22.96 -22.31
CA ALA A 323 -13.64 21.65 -21.97
C ALA A 323 -14.65 20.78 -21.22
N SER A 324 -15.35 21.36 -20.25
CA SER A 324 -16.39 20.67 -19.46
C SER A 324 -17.56 20.24 -20.33
N GLU A 325 -18.06 21.14 -21.19
CA GLU A 325 -19.18 20.85 -22.10
C GLU A 325 -18.85 19.74 -23.10
N ARG A 326 -17.64 19.77 -23.67
CA ARG A 326 -17.17 18.73 -24.60
C ARG A 326 -17.05 17.37 -23.94
N LEU A 327 -16.53 17.30 -22.72
CA LEU A 327 -16.44 16.02 -21.99
C LEU A 327 -17.84 15.44 -21.73
N VAL A 328 -18.77 16.26 -21.24
CA VAL A 328 -20.17 15.86 -21.01
C VAL A 328 -20.80 15.32 -22.30
N SER A 329 -20.58 16.00 -23.42
CA SER A 329 -21.09 15.56 -24.72
C SER A 329 -20.43 14.26 -25.21
N ALA A 330 -19.10 14.13 -25.05
CA ALA A 330 -18.35 12.96 -25.51
C ALA A 330 -18.75 11.69 -24.74
N LEU A 331 -18.89 11.82 -23.41
CA LEU A 331 -19.26 10.72 -22.51
C LEU A 331 -20.78 10.53 -22.35
N ARG A 332 -21.60 11.44 -22.93
CA ARG A 332 -23.07 11.42 -22.89
C ARG A 332 -23.64 11.41 -21.46
N LEU A 333 -23.09 12.29 -20.62
CA LEU A 333 -23.41 12.32 -19.19
C LEU A 333 -24.70 13.11 -18.91
N PRO A 334 -25.54 12.64 -17.97
CA PRO A 334 -26.51 13.49 -17.30
C PRO A 334 -25.80 14.67 -16.63
N ALA A 335 -26.18 15.90 -16.95
CA ALA A 335 -25.53 17.10 -16.42
C ALA A 335 -26.52 18.16 -15.90
N GLU A 336 -26.17 18.81 -14.80
CA GLU A 336 -26.80 20.03 -14.29
C GLU A 336 -25.78 21.17 -14.37
N ASN A 337 -26.20 22.38 -14.78
CA ASN A 337 -25.31 23.53 -14.91
C ASN A 337 -25.54 24.52 -13.76
N VAL A 338 -24.45 25.09 -13.23
CA VAL A 338 -24.47 26.18 -12.26
C VAL A 338 -23.53 27.29 -12.72
N SER A 339 -23.98 28.54 -12.66
CA SER A 339 -23.11 29.68 -12.97
C SER A 339 -22.43 30.23 -11.73
N ARG A 340 -21.17 30.63 -11.84
CA ARG A 340 -20.49 31.44 -10.80
C ARG A 340 -21.32 32.67 -10.40
N LEU A 341 -21.96 33.33 -11.37
CA LEU A 341 -22.83 34.48 -11.13
C LEU A 341 -24.02 34.14 -10.22
N ASP A 342 -24.62 32.97 -10.39
CA ASP A 342 -25.76 32.51 -9.58
C ASP A 342 -25.35 32.17 -8.14
N LEU A 343 -24.08 31.82 -7.94
CA LEU A 343 -23.56 31.38 -6.64
C LEU A 343 -23.05 32.56 -5.81
N SER A 344 -22.12 33.36 -6.33
CA SER A 344 -21.43 34.41 -5.54
C SER A 344 -21.39 35.79 -6.23
N GLY A 345 -22.03 35.94 -7.39
CA GLY A 345 -21.88 37.13 -8.24
C GLY A 345 -20.52 37.18 -8.96
N GLU A 346 -20.09 38.35 -9.44
CA GLU A 346 -18.88 38.46 -10.27
C GLU A 346 -17.55 38.37 -9.52
N ARG A 347 -17.53 38.64 -8.20
CA ARG A 347 -16.31 39.09 -7.51
C ARG A 347 -15.59 38.07 -6.64
N ASP A 348 -16.24 37.01 -6.16
CA ASP A 348 -15.61 36.05 -5.24
C ASP A 348 -15.54 34.64 -5.84
N ARG A 349 -14.36 34.28 -6.31
CA ARG A 349 -14.08 32.96 -6.90
C ARG A 349 -14.01 31.86 -5.84
N ALA A 350 -13.47 32.16 -4.67
CA ALA A 350 -13.35 31.17 -3.58
C ALA A 350 -14.74 30.80 -3.06
N LEU A 351 -15.58 31.80 -2.77
CA LEU A 351 -16.96 31.58 -2.38
C LEU A 351 -17.77 30.85 -3.46
N ALA A 352 -17.52 31.14 -4.75
CA ALA A 352 -18.17 30.42 -5.84
C ALA A 352 -17.84 28.92 -5.83
N ALA A 353 -16.57 28.58 -5.63
CA ALA A 353 -16.11 27.19 -5.55
C ALA A 353 -16.74 26.48 -4.35
N ASP A 354 -16.76 27.12 -3.17
CA ASP A 354 -17.39 26.58 -1.97
C ASP A 354 -18.89 26.33 -2.18
N LEU A 355 -19.60 27.27 -2.79
CA LEU A 355 -21.02 27.11 -3.08
C LEU A 355 -21.29 26.06 -4.15
N ALA A 356 -20.39 25.87 -5.12
CA ALA A 356 -20.47 24.78 -6.09
C ALA A 356 -20.32 23.41 -5.41
N GLN A 357 -19.44 23.30 -4.42
CA GLN A 357 -19.30 22.10 -3.60
C GLN A 357 -20.55 21.84 -2.75
N ALA A 358 -21.16 22.88 -2.16
CA ALA A 358 -22.45 22.74 -1.50
C ALA A 358 -23.58 22.24 -2.44
N ARG A 359 -23.56 22.67 -3.71
CA ARG A 359 -24.48 22.16 -4.75
C ARG A 359 -24.18 20.71 -5.13
N LEU A 360 -22.91 20.33 -5.20
CA LEU A 360 -22.51 18.94 -5.44
C LEU A 360 -23.04 18.01 -4.33
N ALA A 361 -22.88 18.42 -3.06
CA ALA A 361 -23.42 17.69 -1.91
C ALA A 361 -24.94 17.55 -1.98
N GLU A 362 -25.65 18.62 -2.36
CA GLU A 362 -27.11 18.61 -2.52
C GLU A 362 -27.56 17.65 -3.63
N LEU A 363 -26.89 17.70 -4.79
CA LEU A 363 -27.14 16.81 -5.91
C LEU A 363 -26.93 15.35 -5.51
N ALA A 364 -25.76 15.02 -4.95
CA ALA A 364 -25.39 13.68 -4.53
C ALA A 364 -26.43 13.09 -3.55
N ARG A 365 -26.83 13.86 -2.53
CA ARG A 365 -27.86 13.44 -1.56
C ARG A 365 -29.22 13.21 -2.22
N ARG A 366 -29.66 14.13 -3.09
CA ARG A 366 -30.97 14.03 -3.77
C ARG A 366 -31.05 12.82 -4.70
N THR A 367 -29.92 12.38 -5.24
CA THR A 367 -29.86 11.27 -6.21
C THR A 367 -29.39 9.95 -5.62
N GLY A 368 -29.06 9.90 -4.33
CA GLY A 368 -28.48 8.72 -3.69
C GLY A 368 -27.10 8.35 -4.27
N CYS A 369 -26.35 9.34 -4.74
CA CYS A 369 -25.02 9.19 -5.32
C CYS A 369 -23.92 9.64 -4.33
N VAL A 370 -22.68 9.26 -4.61
CA VAL A 370 -21.50 9.72 -3.87
C VAL A 370 -20.86 10.89 -4.62
N ALA A 371 -20.55 11.97 -3.91
CA ALA A 371 -19.80 13.08 -4.48
C ALA A 371 -18.31 12.73 -4.61
N LEU A 372 -17.74 12.97 -5.78
CA LEU A 372 -16.31 12.76 -6.07
C LEU A 372 -15.50 14.04 -5.93
N GLY A 373 -14.32 13.92 -5.32
CA GLY A 373 -13.28 14.95 -5.32
C GLY A 373 -12.31 14.78 -6.49
N SER A 374 -11.86 15.90 -7.04
CA SER A 374 -10.97 15.93 -8.22
C SER A 374 -9.53 16.36 -7.91
N ALA A 375 -9.22 16.64 -6.64
CA ALA A 375 -7.88 17.06 -6.24
C ALA A 375 -6.91 15.87 -6.30
N ASP A 376 -5.83 16.06 -7.06
CA ASP A 376 -4.69 15.15 -7.16
C ASP A 376 -3.74 15.25 -5.95
N LYS A 377 -2.81 14.31 -5.82
CA LYS A 377 -1.86 14.26 -4.70
C LYS A 377 -0.99 15.51 -4.64
N THR A 378 -0.50 16.02 -5.77
CA THR A 378 0.28 17.27 -5.85
C THR A 378 -0.49 18.46 -5.31
N GLY A 379 -1.71 18.65 -5.78
CA GLY A 379 -2.58 19.76 -5.37
C GLY A 379 -2.92 19.66 -3.90
N ARG A 380 -3.23 18.46 -3.42
CA ARG A 380 -3.43 18.25 -1.98
C ARG A 380 -2.17 18.58 -1.21
N ALA A 381 -1.02 18.04 -1.59
CA ALA A 381 0.26 18.27 -0.93
C ALA A 381 0.53 19.78 -0.79
N LEU A 382 0.31 20.57 -1.83
CA LEU A 382 0.65 22.00 -1.86
C LEU A 382 -0.51 22.94 -1.48
N GLY A 383 -1.68 22.40 -1.13
CA GLY A 383 -2.81 23.17 -0.62
C GLY A 383 -3.73 23.78 -1.68
N ASP A 384 -3.70 23.26 -2.92
CA ASP A 384 -4.69 23.57 -3.94
C ASP A 384 -6.09 23.18 -3.42
N GLY A 385 -7.05 24.10 -3.57
CA GLY A 385 -8.44 23.81 -3.23
C GLY A 385 -8.72 23.65 -1.74
N ALA A 386 -8.00 24.36 -0.87
CA ALA A 386 -8.20 24.41 0.60
C ALA A 386 -9.56 24.98 1.08
N GLY A 387 -10.58 25.00 0.22
CA GLY A 387 -11.95 25.42 0.52
C GLY A 387 -12.85 24.28 0.97
N LEU A 388 -14.17 24.48 0.86
CA LEU A 388 -15.16 23.45 1.15
C LEU A 388 -15.02 22.29 0.16
N SER A 389 -15.06 21.05 0.65
CA SER A 389 -15.16 19.86 -0.20
C SER A 389 -16.39 19.05 0.17
N ALA A 390 -17.19 18.69 -0.84
CA ALA A 390 -18.31 17.77 -0.68
C ALA A 390 -17.92 16.31 -0.92
N ALA A 391 -16.67 16.04 -1.29
CA ALA A 391 -16.22 14.72 -1.69
C ALA A 391 -16.37 13.71 -0.54
N ALA A 392 -17.02 12.58 -0.83
CA ALA A 392 -16.99 11.40 0.04
C ALA A 392 -15.91 10.40 -0.40
N LEU A 393 -15.51 10.46 -1.67
CA LEU A 393 -14.43 9.70 -2.28
C LEU A 393 -13.64 10.63 -3.20
N SER A 394 -12.31 10.59 -3.12
CA SER A 394 -11.40 11.34 -3.99
C SER A 394 -10.48 10.35 -4.70
N PRO A 395 -10.83 9.90 -5.92
CA PRO A 395 -10.08 8.84 -6.60
C PRO A 395 -8.62 9.20 -6.90
N LEU A 396 -8.37 10.46 -7.28
CA LEU A 396 -7.03 10.94 -7.64
C LEU A 396 -6.21 11.46 -6.45
N ALA A 397 -6.75 11.36 -5.24
CA ALA A 397 -6.14 11.94 -4.04
C ALA A 397 -4.72 11.44 -3.75
N ASP A 398 -4.37 10.27 -4.25
CA ASP A 398 -3.08 9.62 -4.09
C ASP A 398 -2.36 9.40 -5.44
N VAL A 399 -2.67 10.24 -6.43
CA VAL A 399 -2.05 10.22 -7.76
C VAL A 399 -1.39 11.58 -7.99
N TYR A 400 -0.08 11.60 -8.25
CA TYR A 400 0.62 12.85 -8.60
C TYR A 400 0.11 13.43 -9.91
N ARG A 401 0.18 14.76 -10.06
CA ARG A 401 -0.44 15.46 -11.18
C ARG A 401 0.24 15.14 -12.51
N SER A 402 1.54 14.91 -12.53
CA SER A 402 2.27 14.38 -13.69
C SER A 402 1.66 13.04 -14.15
N GLU A 403 1.33 12.15 -13.22
CA GLU A 403 0.63 10.90 -13.53
C GLU A 403 -0.83 11.13 -13.97
N VAL A 404 -1.54 12.12 -13.42
CA VAL A 404 -2.88 12.50 -13.93
C VAL A 404 -2.81 12.91 -15.41
N VAL A 405 -1.72 13.57 -15.83
CA VAL A 405 -1.47 13.89 -17.24
C VAL A 405 -1.23 12.62 -18.06
N ALA A 406 -0.41 11.68 -17.57
CA ALA A 406 -0.16 10.39 -18.21
C ALA A 406 -1.46 9.59 -18.37
N LEU A 407 -2.27 9.47 -17.32
CA LEU A 407 -3.58 8.81 -17.32
C LEU A 407 -4.53 9.45 -18.32
N ALA A 408 -4.57 10.79 -18.40
CA ALA A 408 -5.41 11.49 -19.37
C ALA A 408 -4.97 11.21 -20.82
N HIS A 409 -3.67 11.15 -21.09
CA HIS A 409 -3.14 10.77 -22.39
C HIS A 409 -3.48 9.33 -22.73
N LEU A 410 -3.19 8.39 -21.83
CA LEU A 410 -3.51 6.97 -21.98
C LEU A 410 -5.00 6.80 -22.32
N ARG A 411 -5.88 7.40 -21.50
CA ARG A 411 -7.32 7.26 -21.68
C ARG A 411 -7.81 7.77 -23.05
N ASN A 412 -7.17 8.82 -23.57
CA ASN A 412 -7.48 9.36 -24.89
C ASN A 412 -7.00 8.47 -26.05
N THR A 413 -6.03 7.57 -25.83
CA THR A 413 -5.63 6.57 -26.84
C THR A 413 -6.72 5.51 -27.08
N ILE A 414 -7.48 5.17 -26.04
CA ILE A 414 -8.61 4.23 -26.10
C ILE A 414 -9.83 4.89 -26.76
N SER A 415 -10.22 6.07 -26.26
CA SER A 415 -11.29 6.88 -26.85
C SER A 415 -11.11 8.36 -26.46
N PRO A 416 -10.97 9.29 -27.42
CA PRO A 416 -10.61 10.67 -27.15
C PRO A 416 -11.79 11.46 -26.55
N ALA A 417 -11.94 11.41 -25.23
CA ALA A 417 -13.00 12.08 -24.50
C ALA A 417 -12.52 13.37 -23.82
N ILE A 418 -11.26 13.42 -23.37
CA ILE A 418 -10.68 14.57 -22.67
C ILE A 418 -10.17 15.58 -23.70
N PRO A 419 -10.70 16.82 -23.75
CA PRO A 419 -10.34 17.79 -24.79
C PRO A 419 -8.87 18.23 -24.74
N ALA A 420 -8.24 18.40 -25.91
CA ALA A 420 -6.84 18.83 -26.03
C ALA A 420 -6.53 20.18 -25.33
N GLY A 421 -7.53 21.05 -25.18
CA GLY A 421 -7.39 22.32 -24.46
C GLY A 421 -7.09 22.16 -22.97
N ALA A 422 -7.49 21.03 -22.35
CA ALA A 422 -7.24 20.75 -20.94
C ALA A 422 -5.74 20.60 -20.63
N PHE A 423 -4.97 19.99 -21.54
CA PHE A 423 -3.53 19.77 -21.39
C PHE A 423 -2.70 21.05 -21.45
N ARG A 424 -3.27 22.16 -21.92
CA ARG A 424 -2.59 23.48 -21.90
C ARG A 424 -2.65 24.16 -20.54
N ARG A 425 -3.38 23.56 -19.58
CA ARG A 425 -3.59 24.07 -18.23
C ARG A 425 -3.33 22.96 -17.23
N LEU A 426 -2.07 22.55 -17.18
CA LEU A 426 -1.61 21.57 -16.20
C LEU A 426 -1.73 22.11 -14.77
N GLY A 427 -1.90 23.42 -14.59
CA GLY A 427 -2.03 24.03 -13.27
C GLY A 427 -0.76 23.88 -12.46
N VAL A 428 0.41 24.09 -13.08
CA VAL A 428 1.69 23.95 -12.38
C VAL A 428 1.71 24.87 -11.14
N PRO A 429 2.02 24.34 -9.94
CA PRO A 429 2.11 25.15 -8.72
C PRO A 429 3.13 26.27 -8.86
N GLU A 430 2.83 27.45 -8.30
CA GLU A 430 3.77 28.56 -8.25
C GLU A 430 4.83 28.33 -7.17
N VAL A 431 5.99 27.83 -7.56
CA VAL A 431 7.12 27.53 -6.67
C VAL A 431 8.36 28.35 -7.09
N PRO A 432 8.99 29.11 -6.17
CA PRO A 432 10.25 29.80 -6.43
C PRO A 432 11.36 28.86 -6.90
N GLY A 433 12.15 29.28 -7.90
CA GLY A 433 13.30 28.53 -8.40
C GLY A 433 12.98 27.56 -9.54
N LEU A 434 11.71 27.42 -9.94
CA LEU A 434 11.28 26.64 -11.10
C LEU A 434 11.29 27.42 -12.43
N GLU A 435 11.47 28.74 -12.41
CA GLU A 435 11.38 29.60 -13.59
C GLU A 435 12.41 29.23 -14.66
N ALA A 436 13.57 28.70 -14.23
CA ALA A 436 14.65 28.26 -15.11
C ALA A 436 14.34 26.96 -15.88
N LEU A 437 13.26 26.24 -15.54
CA LEU A 437 12.82 25.06 -16.29
C LEU A 437 12.03 25.47 -17.55
N ALA A 438 12.22 24.70 -18.62
CA ALA A 438 11.86 25.10 -19.97
C ALA A 438 10.36 25.00 -20.30
N SER A 439 9.64 24.05 -19.69
CA SER A 439 8.21 23.85 -19.92
C SER A 439 7.46 23.56 -18.62
N ASP A 440 6.13 23.66 -18.68
CA ASP A 440 5.25 23.42 -17.55
C ASP A 440 5.23 21.94 -17.16
N GLU A 441 5.35 21.03 -18.12
CA GLU A 441 5.50 19.58 -17.88
C GLU A 441 6.76 19.29 -17.05
N VAL A 442 7.92 19.83 -17.45
CA VAL A 442 9.18 19.61 -16.73
C VAL A 442 9.15 20.23 -15.33
N ARG A 443 8.47 21.37 -15.16
CA ARG A 443 8.27 21.98 -13.83
C ARG A 443 7.42 21.09 -12.95
N LEU A 444 6.34 20.54 -13.50
CA LEU A 444 5.44 19.64 -12.79
C LEU A 444 6.12 18.34 -12.38
N GLU A 445 6.84 17.71 -13.30
CA GLU A 445 7.63 16.50 -13.04
C GLU A 445 8.64 16.72 -11.91
N PHE A 446 9.31 17.88 -11.88
CA PHE A 446 10.24 18.20 -10.79
C PHE A 446 9.53 18.41 -9.44
N VAL A 447 8.35 19.02 -9.43
CA VAL A 447 7.55 19.17 -8.20
C VAL A 447 7.17 17.80 -7.66
N ASP A 448 6.64 16.93 -8.52
CA ASP A 448 6.18 15.61 -8.13
C ASP A 448 7.35 14.71 -7.72
N LEU A 449 8.51 14.83 -8.36
CA LEU A 449 9.75 14.16 -7.96
C LEU A 449 10.15 14.51 -6.52
N VAL A 450 10.20 15.81 -6.19
CA VAL A 450 10.57 16.24 -4.82
C VAL A 450 9.54 15.76 -3.81
N LEU A 451 8.25 15.82 -4.14
CA LEU A 451 7.20 15.29 -3.28
C LEU A 451 7.35 13.78 -3.09
N SER A 452 7.58 13.02 -4.16
CA SER A 452 7.71 11.57 -4.09
C SER A 452 8.93 11.11 -3.31
N SER A 453 10.07 11.77 -3.53
CA SER A 453 11.30 11.53 -2.78
C SER A 453 11.10 11.81 -1.28
N TYR A 454 10.37 12.86 -0.94
CA TYR A 454 10.19 13.26 0.46
C TYR A 454 9.10 12.46 1.19
N VAL A 455 8.05 12.02 0.49
CA VAL A 455 6.88 11.36 1.08
C VAL A 455 7.05 9.84 1.05
N GLU A 456 7.15 9.24 -0.14
CA GLU A 456 7.22 7.78 -0.31
C GLU A 456 8.59 7.23 0.08
N TRP A 457 9.66 7.83 -0.44
CA TRP A 457 11.04 7.36 -0.21
C TRP A 457 11.67 7.91 1.08
N GLU A 458 10.94 8.75 1.81
CA GLU A 458 11.36 9.38 3.08
C GLU A 458 12.77 10.01 3.04
N GLN A 459 13.22 10.47 1.88
CA GLN A 459 14.56 10.97 1.68
C GLN A 459 14.75 12.33 2.40
N PRO A 460 15.87 12.53 3.12
CA PRO A 460 16.22 13.83 3.69
C PRO A 460 16.30 14.90 2.60
N LEU A 461 15.90 16.14 2.91
CA LEU A 461 15.89 17.23 1.92
C LEU A 461 17.29 17.48 1.32
N SER A 462 18.34 17.24 2.10
CA SER A 462 19.73 17.40 1.63
C SER A 462 20.12 16.36 0.58
N ASP A 463 19.57 15.15 0.66
CA ASP A 463 19.83 14.08 -0.32
C ASP A 463 19.07 14.33 -1.62
N ILE A 464 17.80 14.74 -1.53
CA ILE A 464 17.01 15.17 -2.68
C ILE A 464 17.75 16.26 -3.49
N VAL A 465 18.34 17.23 -2.79
CA VAL A 465 19.11 18.31 -3.43
C VAL A 465 20.45 17.83 -3.96
N ALA A 466 21.12 16.88 -3.30
CA ALA A 466 22.36 16.30 -3.80
C ALA A 466 22.13 15.54 -5.11
N ASP A 467 21.04 14.78 -5.20
CA ASP A 467 20.73 13.90 -6.32
C ASP A 467 20.08 14.66 -7.49
N HIS A 468 19.22 15.63 -7.20
CA HIS A 468 18.39 16.31 -8.21
C HIS A 468 18.67 17.81 -8.36
N GLY A 469 19.49 18.39 -7.49
CA GLY A 469 19.84 19.81 -7.51
C GLY A 469 18.72 20.76 -7.07
N ARG A 470 18.80 22.01 -7.52
CA ARG A 470 17.79 23.07 -7.29
C ARG A 470 17.36 23.26 -5.81
N PRO A 471 18.30 23.61 -4.93
CA PRO A 471 18.04 23.74 -3.49
C PRO A 471 16.89 24.68 -3.14
N GLU A 472 16.77 25.82 -3.84
CA GLU A 472 15.71 26.80 -3.61
C GLU A 472 14.32 26.21 -3.90
N ALA A 473 14.17 25.51 -5.03
CA ALA A 473 12.89 24.93 -5.42
C ALA A 473 12.51 23.74 -4.53
N ALA A 474 13.45 22.84 -4.25
CA ALA A 474 13.19 21.67 -3.40
C ALA A 474 12.77 22.10 -1.98
N ALA A 475 13.47 23.07 -1.39
CA ALA A 475 13.12 23.61 -0.08
C ALA A 475 11.73 24.28 -0.10
N ALA A 476 11.43 25.08 -1.13
CA ALA A 476 10.14 25.74 -1.26
C ALA A 476 8.97 24.74 -1.38
N ILE A 477 9.14 23.64 -2.11
CA ILE A 477 8.12 22.58 -2.24
C ILE A 477 7.82 21.95 -0.88
N VAL A 478 8.84 21.55 -0.12
CA VAL A 478 8.67 20.95 1.21
C VAL A 478 8.04 21.94 2.20
N GLU A 479 8.42 23.22 2.15
CA GLU A 479 7.81 24.27 2.98
C GLU A 479 6.32 24.48 2.66
N LEU A 480 5.96 24.56 1.36
CA LEU A 480 4.58 24.65 0.92
C LEU A 480 3.76 23.44 1.37
N MET A 481 4.34 22.24 1.26
CA MET A 481 3.67 21.01 1.67
C MET A 481 3.30 21.03 3.16
N ARG A 482 4.26 21.39 4.02
CA ARG A 482 4.03 21.48 5.46
C ARG A 482 2.97 22.55 5.80
N ALA A 483 3.07 23.72 5.18
CA ALA A 483 2.10 24.80 5.39
C ALA A 483 0.68 24.41 4.95
N ALA A 484 0.55 23.56 3.93
CA ALA A 484 -0.74 23.03 3.50
C ALA A 484 -1.27 21.96 4.47
N GLN A 485 -0.42 21.03 4.94
CA GLN A 485 -0.81 20.01 5.91
C GLN A 485 -1.40 20.60 7.20
N GLU A 486 -0.87 21.72 7.70
CA GLU A 486 -1.40 22.43 8.87
C GLU A 486 -2.83 22.95 8.69
N ARG A 487 -3.25 23.22 7.44
CA ARG A 487 -4.56 23.80 7.11
C ARG A 487 -5.57 22.76 6.65
N GLN A 488 -5.12 21.55 6.32
CA GLN A 488 -6.01 20.52 5.81
C GLN A 488 -6.92 19.96 6.91
N GLY A 489 -8.22 19.94 6.62
CA GLY A 489 -9.20 19.23 7.44
C GLY A 489 -9.14 17.71 7.29
N MET A 490 -10.20 17.05 7.77
CA MET A 490 -10.41 15.62 7.53
C MET A 490 -10.53 15.36 6.03
N ALA A 491 -9.69 14.47 5.52
CA ALA A 491 -9.71 14.08 4.12
C ALA A 491 -10.91 13.19 3.80
N ALA A 492 -11.45 13.32 2.59
CA ALA A 492 -12.30 12.28 2.00
C ALA A 492 -11.50 10.98 1.84
N ARG A 493 -12.20 9.84 1.78
CA ARG A 493 -11.56 8.55 1.46
C ARG A 493 -10.87 8.64 0.10
N SER A 494 -9.71 8.02 -0.03
CA SER A 494 -8.94 7.94 -1.28
C SER A 494 -8.83 6.51 -1.76
N VAL A 495 -8.55 6.35 -3.05
CA VAL A 495 -7.95 5.14 -3.57
C VAL A 495 -6.45 5.32 -3.43
N ALA A 496 -5.79 4.50 -2.60
CA ALA A 496 -4.35 4.53 -2.42
C ALA A 496 -3.68 3.87 -3.63
N LEU A 497 -2.73 4.58 -4.23
CA LEU A 497 -2.00 4.18 -5.44
C LEU A 497 -0.49 4.38 -5.28
N THR A 498 -0.03 4.72 -4.08
CA THR A 498 1.38 4.86 -3.74
C THR A 498 1.68 4.13 -2.45
N SER A 499 2.94 3.86 -2.18
CA SER A 499 3.41 3.25 -0.94
C SER A 499 3.08 4.03 0.32
N LYS A 500 2.98 5.35 0.20
CA LYS A 500 2.65 6.21 1.34
C LYS A 500 1.74 7.33 0.96
N THR A 501 0.54 7.32 1.52
CA THR A 501 -0.43 8.39 1.32
C THR A 501 -0.02 9.67 2.06
N LEU A 502 -0.52 10.82 1.59
CA LEU A 502 -0.36 12.08 2.31
C LEU A 502 -0.98 12.08 3.71
N SER A 503 -1.90 11.16 4.01
CA SER A 503 -2.52 11.04 5.33
C SER A 503 -1.57 10.35 6.31
N GLU A 504 -0.83 9.34 5.86
CA GLU A 504 0.19 8.63 6.63
C GLU A 504 1.44 9.49 6.85
N ALA A 505 1.81 10.31 5.86
CA ALA A 505 2.95 11.23 5.95
C ALA A 505 2.68 12.53 6.75
N ARG A 506 1.55 12.64 7.47
CA ARG A 506 1.23 13.86 8.24
C ARG A 506 2.10 13.99 9.47
N GLY A 507 2.79 15.12 9.58
CA GLY A 507 3.49 15.50 10.80
C GLY A 507 2.56 15.97 11.93
N PRO A 508 3.09 16.12 13.16
CA PRO A 508 2.35 16.71 14.27
C PRO A 508 1.89 18.14 13.98
N ILE A 509 0.67 18.47 14.39
CA ILE A 509 0.14 19.84 14.29
C ILE A 509 1.00 20.78 15.15
N GLY A 510 1.48 21.87 14.54
CA GLY A 510 2.27 22.89 15.23
C GLY A 510 3.74 22.51 15.44
N LEU A 511 4.26 21.52 14.70
CA LEU A 511 5.69 21.23 14.66
C LEU A 511 6.45 22.44 14.08
N ALA A 512 7.15 23.18 14.94
CA ALA A 512 7.92 24.35 14.53
C ALA A 512 9.24 24.01 13.81
N TRP A 513 9.69 22.75 13.92
CA TRP A 513 10.92 22.30 13.28
C TRP A 513 10.68 22.05 11.79
N SER A 514 11.62 22.51 10.97
CA SER A 514 11.68 22.20 9.54
C SER A 514 13.06 21.72 9.18
N ASP A 515 13.11 20.65 8.39
CA ASP A 515 14.34 20.26 7.72
C ASP A 515 14.81 21.38 6.77
N ARG A 516 16.13 21.49 6.61
CA ARG A 516 16.79 22.45 5.73
C ARG A 516 17.89 21.76 4.93
N VAL A 517 18.22 22.31 3.78
CA VAL A 517 19.41 21.87 3.03
C VAL A 517 20.64 22.12 3.88
N ARG A 518 21.38 21.05 4.20
CA ARG A 518 22.62 21.08 4.97
C ARG A 518 23.82 21.02 4.05
N ALA A 519 24.88 21.70 4.45
CA ALA A 519 26.18 21.53 3.79
C ALA A 519 26.80 20.18 4.19
N ASP A 520 27.66 19.61 3.34
CA ASP A 520 28.29 18.30 3.60
C ASP A 520 29.03 18.25 4.94
N ASP A 521 29.62 19.35 5.40
CA ASP A 521 30.31 19.46 6.68
C ASP A 521 29.37 19.55 7.89
N GLU A 522 28.09 19.86 7.68
CA GLU A 522 27.05 19.78 8.72
C GLU A 522 26.44 18.37 8.82
N ARG A 523 26.73 17.48 7.87
CA ARG A 523 26.21 16.11 7.84
C ARG A 523 27.15 15.20 8.62
N ILE A 524 26.66 14.64 9.72
CA ILE A 524 27.41 13.63 10.47
C ILE A 524 27.21 12.30 9.76
N ARG A 525 28.29 11.71 9.24
CA ARG A 525 28.27 10.34 8.71
C ARG A 525 28.36 9.34 9.85
N VAL A 526 27.72 8.18 9.70
CA VAL A 526 27.70 7.15 10.74
C VAL A 526 29.11 6.74 11.13
N GLU A 527 30.00 6.58 10.15
CA GLU A 527 31.40 6.22 10.35
C GLU A 527 32.14 7.30 11.16
N GLU A 528 31.91 8.57 10.85
CA GLU A 528 32.50 9.70 11.56
C GLU A 528 31.94 9.84 12.99
N ALA A 529 30.64 9.55 13.19
CA ALA A 529 30.02 9.50 14.50
C ALA A 529 30.59 8.36 15.35
N VAL A 530 30.75 7.17 14.76
CA VAL A 530 31.35 5.99 15.40
C VAL A 530 32.78 6.30 15.81
N GLU A 531 33.59 6.89 14.91
CA GLU A 531 34.96 7.31 15.21
C GLU A 531 35.02 8.37 16.31
N ALA A 532 34.15 9.39 16.27
CA ALA A 532 34.08 10.42 17.29
C ALA A 532 33.67 9.85 18.66
N LEU A 533 32.69 8.95 18.71
CA LEU A 533 32.27 8.25 19.93
C LEU A 533 33.40 7.37 20.47
N ALA A 534 34.13 6.66 19.61
CA ALA A 534 35.28 5.87 20.00
C ALA A 534 36.38 6.75 20.64
N GLN A 535 36.61 7.96 20.10
CA GLN A 535 37.60 8.91 20.62
C GLN A 535 37.22 9.57 21.95
N THR A 536 35.93 9.69 22.28
CA THR A 536 35.48 10.27 23.56
C THR A 536 35.71 9.37 24.78
N GLY A 537 36.12 8.11 24.56
CA GLY A 537 36.29 7.13 25.64
C GLY A 537 34.98 6.67 26.28
N ALA A 538 33.81 7.06 25.74
CA ALA A 538 32.52 6.50 26.13
C ALA A 538 32.42 4.99 25.79
N LEU A 539 33.19 4.54 24.80
CA LEU A 539 33.40 3.14 24.41
C LEU A 539 34.70 2.54 25.00
N ALA A 540 35.37 3.22 25.93
CA ALA A 540 36.60 2.69 26.54
C ALA A 540 36.27 1.52 27.49
N PRO A 541 36.98 0.38 27.40
CA PRO A 541 36.75 -0.78 28.25
C PRO A 541 37.18 -0.45 29.69
N GLY A 542 36.21 -0.17 30.56
CA GLY A 542 36.51 0.25 31.93
C GLY A 542 35.35 0.69 32.83
N ARG A 543 34.08 0.37 32.50
CA ARG A 543 33.00 0.32 33.51
C ARG A 543 32.84 -1.13 34.00
N PRO A 544 32.61 -1.36 35.29
CA PRO A 544 32.71 -2.70 35.88
C PRO A 544 31.57 -3.60 35.40
N ASP A 545 31.97 -4.81 34.98
CA ASP A 545 31.16 -6.01 34.64
C ASP A 545 30.21 -5.94 33.43
N ILE A 546 30.76 -5.69 32.23
CA ILE A 546 30.15 -6.16 30.97
C ILE A 546 31.19 -7.04 30.24
N PRO A 547 30.86 -8.28 29.81
CA PRO A 547 31.82 -9.20 29.18
C PRO A 547 32.48 -8.58 27.94
N ALA A 548 33.74 -8.93 27.68
CA ALA A 548 34.48 -8.40 26.53
C ALA A 548 33.91 -8.95 25.21
N VAL A 549 33.15 -8.12 24.51
CA VAL A 549 32.56 -8.36 23.18
C VAL A 549 33.60 -8.01 22.08
N SER A 550 33.66 -8.80 21.00
CA SER A 550 34.69 -8.70 19.95
C SER A 550 34.52 -7.44 19.08
N GLU A 551 35.55 -7.04 18.33
CA GLU A 551 35.53 -5.79 17.54
C GLU A 551 34.44 -5.78 16.46
N ARG A 552 34.13 -6.95 15.86
CA ARG A 552 32.99 -7.14 14.95
C ARG A 552 31.64 -6.99 15.64
N ASP A 553 31.53 -7.51 16.86
CA ASP A 553 30.29 -7.44 17.63
C ASP A 553 30.03 -6.01 18.14
N ARG A 554 31.08 -5.18 18.28
CA ARG A 554 30.96 -3.75 18.65
C ARG A 554 30.49 -2.87 17.49
N GLU A 555 30.96 -3.15 16.27
CA GLU A 555 30.42 -2.50 15.06
C GLU A 555 28.94 -2.84 14.90
N ARG A 556 28.58 -4.10 15.15
CA ARG A 556 27.18 -4.54 15.20
C ARG A 556 26.39 -3.85 16.31
N GLU A 557 26.92 -3.74 17.54
CA GLU A 557 26.25 -3.03 18.64
C GLU A 557 26.04 -1.53 18.37
N VAL A 558 26.95 -0.85 17.67
CA VAL A 558 26.77 0.57 17.33
C VAL A 558 25.78 0.74 16.18
N HIS A 559 25.82 -0.16 15.20
CA HIS A 559 24.81 -0.24 14.15
C HIS A 559 23.42 -0.51 14.75
N ASP A 560 23.34 -1.46 15.67
CA ASP A 560 22.14 -1.79 16.44
C ASP A 560 21.73 -0.61 17.32
N LEU A 561 22.64 0.14 17.95
CA LEU A 561 22.32 1.30 18.77
C LEU A 561 21.79 2.48 17.93
N LEU A 562 22.33 2.67 16.73
CA LEU A 562 21.87 3.69 15.79
C LEU A 562 20.53 3.27 15.16
N GLY A 563 20.35 1.98 14.87
CA GLY A 563 19.06 1.36 14.58
C GLY A 563 18.08 1.59 15.72
N TYR A 564 18.47 1.28 16.96
CA TYR A 564 17.68 1.55 18.15
C TYR A 564 17.36 3.03 18.34
N LEU A 565 18.24 3.96 17.97
CA LEU A 565 17.97 5.40 18.05
C LEU A 565 17.08 5.89 16.90
N ARG A 566 17.19 5.27 15.71
CA ARG A 566 16.24 5.41 14.59
C ARG A 566 14.86 4.93 15.04
N ASP A 567 14.78 3.77 15.66
CA ASP A 567 13.57 3.19 16.26
C ASP A 567 13.07 4.00 17.47
N PHE A 568 13.99 4.57 18.27
CA PHE A 568 13.68 5.46 19.42
C PHE A 568 13.04 6.76 18.97
N SER A 569 13.41 7.25 17.77
CA SER A 569 12.76 8.40 17.14
C SER A 569 11.36 8.08 16.62
N GLN A 570 11.08 6.79 16.37
CA GLN A 570 9.76 6.26 15.99
C GLN A 570 8.90 5.81 17.19
N GLY A 571 9.44 5.76 18.42
CA GLY A 571 8.68 5.37 19.61
C GLY A 571 9.29 5.85 20.93
N GLY A 572 8.74 6.93 21.51
CA GLY A 572 9.19 7.45 22.80
C GLY A 572 8.49 6.83 24.01
N ALA A 573 9.24 6.18 24.92
CA ALA A 573 9.07 6.31 26.38
C ALA A 573 10.24 5.68 27.17
N PHE A 574 10.77 6.44 28.12
CA PHE A 574 11.84 6.06 29.07
C PHE A 574 11.42 4.95 30.04
N SER A 575 12.32 4.00 30.30
CA SER A 575 12.46 3.34 31.62
C SER A 575 13.94 3.20 31.94
N GLY A 576 14.43 4.01 32.88
CA GLY A 576 15.83 3.99 33.34
C GLY A 576 16.14 2.83 34.29
N PRO A 577 17.42 2.46 34.46
CA PRO A 577 17.81 1.29 35.25
C PRO A 577 17.84 1.59 36.76
N ALA A 578 17.10 0.81 37.54
CA ALA A 578 17.27 0.72 38.99
C ALA A 578 18.14 -0.50 39.33
N HIS A 579 19.32 -0.27 39.90
CA HIS A 579 20.11 -1.30 40.57
C HIS A 579 19.90 -1.26 42.08
N GLY A 580 19.65 -2.43 42.68
CA GLY A 580 19.98 -2.72 44.09
C GLY A 580 18.81 -2.84 45.06
N ALA A 581 18.32 -4.07 45.24
CA ALA A 581 17.45 -4.55 46.34
C ALA A 581 18.18 -4.49 47.73
N PRO A 582 17.58 -4.80 48.91
CA PRO A 582 16.54 -5.81 49.12
C PRO A 582 15.47 -5.61 50.22
N SER A 583 14.46 -6.49 50.12
CA SER A 583 13.82 -7.27 51.19
C SER A 583 12.43 -6.89 51.74
N GLU A 584 11.56 -7.89 51.65
CA GLU A 584 10.42 -8.27 52.50
C GLU A 584 9.03 -7.66 52.26
N GLY A 585 8.06 -8.56 51.99
CA GLY A 585 6.67 -8.37 52.43
C GLY A 585 5.57 -8.60 51.39
N HIS A 586 5.24 -9.86 51.10
CA HIS A 586 3.96 -10.43 50.64
C HIS A 586 2.81 -9.52 50.13
N GLY A 587 2.27 -9.84 48.93
CA GLY A 587 0.83 -9.64 48.65
C GLY A 587 0.37 -9.57 47.18
N ARG A 588 0.13 -10.74 46.55
CA ARG A 588 -0.84 -11.05 45.46
C ARG A 588 -1.39 -9.92 44.55
N HIS A 589 -0.98 -9.90 43.27
CA HIS A 589 -1.75 -10.22 42.04
C HIS A 589 -0.95 -9.81 40.77
N PRO A 590 -0.90 -10.64 39.69
CA PRO A 590 -0.25 -10.33 38.40
C PRO A 590 -1.21 -9.46 37.56
N GLY A 591 -0.84 -8.64 36.57
CA GLY A 591 0.36 -8.41 35.79
C GLY A 591 -0.09 -7.50 34.64
N GLN A 592 0.14 -6.19 34.76
CA GLN A 592 0.00 -5.16 33.71
C GLN A 592 1.36 -5.09 33.02
N GLY A 593 1.55 -5.03 31.71
CA GLY A 593 0.71 -4.49 30.65
C GLY A 593 1.64 -3.60 29.82
N GLU A 594 2.34 -4.20 28.85
CA GLU A 594 3.14 -3.47 27.87
C GLU A 594 2.20 -2.95 26.77
N GLY A 595 2.27 -1.65 26.49
CA GLY A 595 1.51 -1.00 25.43
C GLY A 595 2.22 -1.12 24.08
N PRO A 596 1.47 -1.08 22.96
CA PRO A 596 1.94 -1.52 21.65
C PRO A 596 2.83 -0.48 20.94
N ARG A 597 3.88 -0.98 20.27
CA ARG A 597 4.60 -0.27 19.20
C ARG A 597 3.76 -0.28 17.92
N PRO A 598 3.81 0.76 17.06
CA PRO A 598 3.22 0.66 15.73
C PRO A 598 4.03 -0.32 14.89
N LEU A 599 3.36 -1.29 14.27
CA LEU A 599 3.92 -2.41 13.50
C LEU A 599 3.65 -2.23 12.00
N TRP A 600 3.84 -1.00 11.50
CA TRP A 600 3.87 -0.76 10.06
C TRP A 600 5.17 -0.04 9.75
N GLU A 601 6.22 -0.82 9.52
CA GLU A 601 7.33 -0.38 8.70
C GLU A 601 6.89 -0.63 7.25
N GLY A 602 7.00 0.41 6.42
CA GLY A 602 6.64 0.31 5.00
C GLY A 602 7.56 -0.67 4.25
N PRO A 603 7.20 -1.09 3.03
CA PRO A 603 7.82 -2.21 2.31
C PRO A 603 9.20 -1.89 1.69
N PHE A 604 9.96 -0.93 2.22
CA PHE A 604 11.19 -0.45 1.58
C PHE A 604 12.44 -1.08 2.19
N SER A 605 13.03 -2.01 1.43
CA SER A 605 14.41 -2.47 1.57
C SER A 605 15.38 -1.31 1.29
N GLU A 606 16.45 -1.18 2.10
CA GLU A 606 17.57 -0.28 1.83
C GLU A 606 18.34 -0.78 0.60
N ASN A 607 18.04 -0.23 -0.59
CA ASN A 607 18.90 -0.30 -1.77
C ASN A 607 18.93 1.02 -2.53
#